data_AF-A0A9D9X5E8-F1
#
_entry.id   AF-A0A9D9X5E8-F1
#
_cell.length_a   1.000
_cell.length_b   1.000
_cell.length_c   1.000
_cell.angle_alpha   90.00
_cell.angle_beta   90.00
_cell.angle_gamma   90.00
#
_symmetry.space_group_name_H-M   'P 1'
#
loop_
_entity.id
_entity.type
_entity.pdbx_description
1 polymer ?
#
loop_
_entity_poly.entity_id
_entity_poly.type
_entity_poly.pdbx_seq_one_letter_code
_entity_poly.pdbx_strand_id
1 'polypeptide(L)'
;MFTLLNYRLTTRIAAAFGLIGLLFIAQAGSSLLLLNNMRHEVAAQLADGSKGSAVAETLAAVTTQAQWTLGIMVGVTLLLVWGLAVMTERGIRMPVEALVASVTRIAKGDLATSVKSVGKDEFAWLNYELNSMRKKLQSTIAEVRSSAEEVQVAASEIASGNTDLSVRTETQASNLQQTASSMEQLTATVKQNADSAREANQLVVSASSVASRGGQLMNEVVSTMDGIRTSATKIADIISVIDGIAFQTNILALNAAVEAARAGEQGRGFAVVASEVRSLAQRSAQAAREIKTLISSSVEQVGAG
;
A
#
# COMPACT_ATOMS: atom_id res chain seq x y z
N MET A 1 37.97 -42.40 8.20
CA MET A 1 39.12 -42.19 7.28
C MET A 1 40.37 -41.61 7.95
N PHE A 2 40.36 -41.23 9.24
CA PHE A 2 41.53 -40.63 9.92
C PHE A 2 42.46 -41.63 10.66
N THR A 3 41.99 -42.85 10.94
CA THR A 3 42.79 -43.89 11.63
C THR A 3 43.90 -44.50 10.77
N LEU A 4 43.81 -44.37 9.44
CA LEU A 4 44.78 -44.95 8.51
C LEU A 4 46.07 -44.10 8.37
N LEU A 5 46.03 -42.81 8.71
CA LEU A 5 47.21 -41.95 8.62
C LEU A 5 48.15 -42.09 9.83
N ASN A 6 47.60 -42.31 11.03
CA ASN A 6 48.38 -42.46 12.27
C ASN A 6 49.30 -43.68 12.25
N TYR A 7 48.91 -44.75 11.53
CA TYR A 7 49.74 -45.94 11.43
C TYR A 7 51.07 -45.65 10.73
N ARG A 8 51.15 -44.66 9.83
CA ARG A 8 52.37 -44.39 9.05
C ARG A 8 53.48 -43.73 9.86
N LEU A 9 53.17 -42.78 10.75
CA LEU A 9 54.23 -42.12 11.53
C LEU A 9 54.72 -43.01 12.67
N THR A 10 53.81 -43.73 13.33
CA THR A 10 54.16 -44.66 14.42
C THR A 10 54.97 -45.84 13.90
N THR A 11 54.55 -46.48 12.80
CA THR A 11 55.35 -47.54 12.18
C THR A 11 56.68 -47.03 11.69
N ARG A 12 56.76 -45.81 11.14
CA ARG A 12 58.04 -45.23 10.69
C ARG A 12 58.99 -44.94 11.83
N ILE A 13 58.52 -44.36 12.92
CA ILE A 13 59.36 -44.05 14.09
C ILE A 13 59.79 -45.33 14.80
N ALA A 14 58.86 -46.26 15.06
CA ALA A 14 59.17 -47.54 15.68
C ALA A 14 60.09 -48.40 14.79
N ALA A 15 59.88 -48.42 13.47
CA ALA A 15 60.78 -49.10 12.53
C ALA A 15 62.16 -48.44 12.50
N ALA A 16 62.26 -47.10 12.51
CA ALA A 16 63.54 -46.41 12.55
C ALA A 16 64.33 -46.73 13.82
N PHE A 17 63.69 -46.67 15.00
CA PHE A 17 64.30 -47.03 16.27
C PHE A 17 64.66 -48.52 16.35
N GLY A 18 63.79 -49.40 15.85
CA GLY A 18 64.07 -50.84 15.76
C GLY A 18 65.23 -51.17 14.82
N LEU A 19 65.35 -50.48 13.69
CA LEU A 19 66.43 -50.68 12.71
C LEU A 19 67.77 -50.18 13.27
N ILE A 20 67.78 -49.07 14.01
CA ILE A 20 68.95 -48.62 14.77
C ILE A 20 69.35 -49.67 15.82
N GLY A 21 68.40 -50.19 16.60
CA GLY A 21 68.67 -51.24 17.58
C GLY A 21 69.26 -52.52 16.95
N LEU A 22 68.73 -52.96 15.81
CA LEU A 22 69.24 -54.11 15.06
C LEU A 22 70.65 -53.87 14.50
N LEU A 23 70.94 -52.67 14.00
CA LEU A 23 72.29 -52.29 13.55
C LEU A 23 73.32 -52.39 14.68
N PHE A 24 72.98 -51.90 15.87
CA PHE A 24 73.86 -52.00 17.04
C PHE A 24 74.06 -53.44 17.50
N ILE A 25 73.01 -54.27 17.48
CA ILE A 25 73.12 -55.71 17.78
C ILE A 25 74.00 -56.42 16.75
N ALA A 26 73.85 -56.12 15.45
CA ALA A 26 74.65 -56.71 14.39
C ALA A 26 76.14 -56.30 14.51
N GLN A 27 76.43 -55.02 14.79
CA GLN A 27 77.78 -54.52 14.98
C GLN A 27 78.44 -55.15 16.23
N ALA A 28 77.69 -55.29 17.31
CA ALA A 28 78.10 -56.01 18.52
C ALA A 28 78.41 -57.49 18.22
N GLY A 29 77.53 -58.17 17.48
CA GLY A 29 77.74 -59.57 17.06
C GLY A 29 78.98 -59.76 16.17
N SER A 30 79.20 -58.86 15.20
CA SER A 30 80.39 -58.90 14.34
C SER A 30 81.69 -58.70 15.13
N SER A 31 81.68 -57.82 16.13
CA SER A 31 82.82 -57.58 17.01
C SER A 31 83.10 -58.78 17.91
N LEU A 32 82.05 -59.48 18.38
CA LEU A 32 82.16 -60.72 19.16
C LEU A 32 82.78 -61.86 18.35
N LEU A 33 82.37 -62.02 17.07
CA LEU A 33 82.94 -63.02 16.16
C LEU A 33 84.41 -62.75 15.86
N LEU A 34 84.78 -61.48 15.67
CA LEU A 34 86.18 -61.08 15.44
C LEU A 34 87.06 -61.40 16.66
N LEU A 35 86.56 -61.10 17.86
CA LEU A 35 87.22 -61.48 19.13
C LEU A 35 87.37 -63.00 19.27
N ASN A 36 86.35 -63.78 18.87
CA ASN A 36 86.41 -65.24 18.92
C ASN A 36 87.40 -65.82 17.90
N ASN A 37 87.45 -65.27 16.68
CA ASN A 37 88.41 -65.68 15.65
C ASN A 37 89.85 -65.36 16.08
N MET A 38 90.09 -64.17 16.62
CA MET A 38 91.39 -63.82 17.22
C MET A 38 91.78 -64.78 18.35
N ARG A 39 90.81 -65.18 19.18
CA ARG A 39 91.05 -66.17 20.25
C ARG A 39 91.48 -67.52 19.68
N HIS A 40 90.85 -68.01 18.61
CA HIS A 40 91.24 -69.26 17.95
C HIS A 40 92.59 -69.17 17.25
N GLU A 41 92.87 -68.06 16.55
CA GLU A 41 94.11 -67.86 15.79
C GLU A 41 95.33 -67.71 16.71
N VAL A 42 95.18 -66.99 17.82
CA VAL A 42 96.24 -66.89 18.83
C VAL A 42 96.40 -68.20 19.61
N ALA A 43 95.31 -68.93 19.89
CA ALA A 43 95.41 -70.28 20.48
C ALA A 43 96.16 -71.26 19.56
N ALA A 44 95.99 -71.16 18.23
CA ALA A 44 96.72 -71.96 17.25
C ALA A 44 98.22 -71.61 17.19
N GLN A 45 98.58 -70.33 17.28
CA GLN A 45 99.99 -69.89 17.34
C GLN A 45 100.70 -70.28 18.64
N LEU A 46 99.96 -70.41 19.75
CA LEU A 46 100.50 -70.78 21.06
C LEU A 46 100.68 -72.29 21.26
N ALA A 47 100.06 -73.12 20.41
CA ALA A 47 100.26 -74.57 20.42
C ALA A 47 101.66 -75.00 19.94
N ASP A 48 102.41 -74.10 19.29
CA ASP A 48 103.73 -74.34 18.69
C ASP A 48 104.91 -73.86 19.57
N GLY A 49 104.68 -73.35 20.79
CA GLY A 49 105.75 -72.79 21.64
C GLY A 49 105.52 -72.84 23.16
N SER A 50 106.59 -73.07 23.93
CA SER A 50 106.60 -73.31 25.39
C SER A 50 106.21 -72.11 26.30
N LYS A 51 105.53 -71.08 25.77
CA LYS A 51 104.96 -69.93 26.50
C LYS A 51 103.42 -69.86 26.41
N GLY A 52 102.79 -70.93 25.92
CA GLY A 52 101.36 -71.04 25.61
C GLY A 52 100.38 -70.68 26.74
N SER A 53 100.69 -71.04 27.99
CA SER A 53 99.73 -70.90 29.11
C SER A 53 99.52 -69.46 29.57
N ALA A 54 100.58 -68.65 29.70
CA ALA A 54 100.49 -67.27 30.17
C ALA A 54 99.81 -66.34 29.14
N VAL A 55 100.02 -66.59 27.85
CA VAL A 55 99.38 -65.82 26.77
C VAL A 55 97.91 -66.27 26.61
N ALA A 56 97.60 -67.57 26.78
CA ALA A 56 96.22 -68.05 26.76
C ALA A 56 95.36 -67.48 27.91
N GLU A 57 95.93 -67.34 29.12
CA GLU A 57 95.22 -66.77 30.27
C GLU A 57 94.97 -65.26 30.11
N THR A 58 95.95 -64.51 29.60
CA THR A 58 95.79 -63.08 29.30
C THR A 58 94.79 -62.82 28.17
N LEU A 59 94.74 -63.67 27.14
CA LEU A 59 93.70 -63.57 26.10
C LEU A 59 92.30 -63.96 26.61
N ALA A 60 92.19 -64.95 27.49
CA ALA A 60 90.91 -65.31 28.10
C ALA A 60 90.36 -64.15 28.96
N ALA A 61 91.22 -63.45 29.70
CA ALA A 61 90.84 -62.27 30.47
C ALA A 61 90.39 -61.11 29.57
N VAL A 62 91.14 -60.79 28.51
CA VAL A 62 90.81 -59.71 27.57
C VAL A 62 89.53 -60.00 26.79
N THR A 63 89.32 -61.25 26.36
CA THR A 63 88.08 -61.63 25.65
C THR A 63 86.86 -61.61 26.57
N THR A 64 86.98 -62.06 27.82
CA THR A 64 85.90 -61.98 28.81
C THR A 64 85.55 -60.52 29.15
N GLN A 65 86.55 -59.65 29.31
CA GLN A 65 86.35 -58.23 29.54
C GLN A 65 85.71 -57.52 28.33
N ALA A 66 86.12 -57.88 27.11
CA ALA A 66 85.53 -57.37 25.87
C ALA A 66 84.06 -57.80 25.70
N GLN A 67 83.70 -59.02 26.13
CA GLN A 67 82.31 -59.52 26.09
C GLN A 67 81.38 -58.76 27.06
N TRP A 68 81.83 -58.50 28.29
CA TRP A 68 81.03 -57.73 29.26
C TRP A 68 80.84 -56.27 28.84
N THR A 69 81.89 -55.60 28.36
CA THR A 69 81.81 -54.21 27.90
C THR A 69 80.88 -54.07 26.70
N LEU A 70 80.91 -55.03 25.77
CA LEU A 70 80.03 -55.07 24.61
C LEU A 70 78.57 -55.39 24.99
N GLY A 71 78.35 -56.30 25.94
CA GLY A 71 77.01 -56.57 26.49
C GLY A 71 76.40 -55.35 27.17
N ILE A 72 77.17 -54.61 27.97
CA ILE A 72 76.73 -53.35 28.60
C ILE A 72 76.40 -52.30 27.54
N MET A 73 77.23 -52.13 26.51
CA MET A 73 76.98 -51.19 25.40
C MET A 73 75.67 -51.49 24.66
N VAL A 74 75.41 -52.76 24.35
CA VAL A 74 74.14 -53.18 23.73
C VAL A 74 72.96 -52.91 24.67
N GLY A 75 73.11 -53.26 25.95
CA GLY A 75 72.08 -53.00 26.97
C GLY A 75 71.73 -51.52 27.09
N VAL A 76 72.73 -50.65 27.20
CA VAL A 76 72.55 -49.19 27.26
C VAL A 76 71.89 -48.66 25.98
N THR A 77 72.30 -49.16 24.81
CA THR A 77 71.73 -48.73 23.54
C THR A 77 70.24 -49.11 23.43
N LEU A 78 69.88 -50.34 23.80
CA LEU A 78 68.49 -50.79 23.79
C LEU A 78 67.64 -50.01 24.79
N LEU A 79 68.18 -49.69 25.97
CA LEU A 79 67.51 -48.84 26.94
C LEU A 79 67.28 -47.42 26.43
N LEU A 80 68.27 -46.82 25.75
CA LEU A 80 68.14 -45.50 25.15
C LEU A 80 67.10 -45.48 24.02
N VAL A 81 67.13 -46.48 23.14
CA VAL A 81 66.15 -46.64 22.04
C VAL A 81 64.74 -46.81 22.61
N TRP A 82 64.57 -47.66 23.63
CA TRP A 82 63.29 -47.86 24.29
C TRP A 82 62.80 -46.58 25.00
N GLY A 83 63.69 -45.89 25.72
CA GLY A 83 63.40 -44.61 26.38
C GLY A 83 62.97 -43.51 25.40
N LEU A 84 63.68 -43.36 24.28
CA LEU A 84 63.34 -42.41 23.21
C LEU A 84 62.01 -42.75 22.54
N ALA A 85 61.72 -44.04 22.32
CA ALA A 85 60.43 -44.48 21.76
C ALA A 85 59.26 -44.13 22.69
N VAL A 86 59.39 -44.42 23.99
CA VAL A 86 58.37 -44.08 25.01
C VAL A 86 58.21 -42.56 25.15
N MET A 87 59.31 -41.81 25.14
CA MET A 87 59.30 -40.35 25.22
C MET A 87 58.60 -39.72 24.00
N THR A 88 58.83 -40.25 22.80
CA THR A 88 58.17 -39.78 21.57
C THR A 88 56.67 -40.09 21.58
N GLU A 89 56.29 -41.28 22.06
CA GLU A 89 54.89 -41.68 22.15
C GLU A 89 54.11 -40.82 23.15
N ARG A 90 54.66 -40.60 24.35
CA ARG A 90 53.98 -39.77 25.37
C ARG A 90 54.09 -38.27 25.10
N GLY A 91 55.20 -37.80 24.54
CA GLY A 91 55.47 -36.38 24.33
C GLY A 91 54.84 -35.80 23.07
N ILE A 92 54.63 -36.59 22.01
CA ILE A 92 54.14 -36.07 20.71
C ILE A 92 52.82 -36.73 20.31
N ARG A 93 52.72 -38.06 20.37
CA ARG A 93 51.58 -38.77 19.77
C ARG A 93 50.27 -38.50 20.50
N MET A 94 50.23 -38.69 21.82
CA MET A 94 49.03 -38.48 22.63
C MET A 94 48.47 -37.04 22.49
N PRO A 95 49.28 -35.97 22.62
CA PRO A 95 48.75 -34.61 22.45
C PRO A 95 48.29 -34.30 21.03
N VAL A 96 48.95 -34.83 19.99
CA VAL A 96 48.51 -34.66 18.59
C VAL A 96 47.19 -35.36 18.32
N GLU A 97 46.99 -36.59 18.81
CA GLU A 97 45.72 -37.32 18.66
C GLU A 97 44.56 -36.56 19.34
N ALA A 98 44.78 -36.01 20.53
CA ALA A 98 43.81 -35.19 21.25
C ALA A 98 43.47 -33.88 20.52
N LEU A 99 44.48 -33.23 19.91
CA LEU A 99 44.30 -32.03 19.10
C LEU A 99 43.46 -32.33 17.86
N VAL A 100 43.81 -33.36 17.10
CA VAL A 100 43.07 -33.77 15.89
C VAL A 100 41.62 -34.13 16.24
N ALA A 101 41.38 -34.82 17.35
CA ALA A 101 40.03 -35.12 17.83
C ALA A 101 39.24 -33.83 18.15
N SER A 102 39.88 -32.83 18.74
CA SER A 102 39.25 -31.54 19.05
C SER A 102 38.94 -30.72 17.80
N VAL A 103 39.88 -30.64 16.85
CA VAL A 103 39.65 -30.01 15.54
C VAL A 103 38.52 -30.72 14.79
N THR A 104 38.49 -32.05 14.81
CA THR A 104 37.43 -32.83 14.15
C THR A 104 36.05 -32.55 14.75
N ARG A 105 35.96 -32.36 16.08
CA ARG A 105 34.70 -31.98 16.76
C ARG A 105 34.25 -30.59 16.36
N ILE A 106 35.16 -29.61 16.37
CA ILE A 106 34.90 -28.24 15.91
C ILE A 106 34.43 -28.25 14.45
N ALA A 107 35.09 -29.01 13.58
CA ALA A 107 34.71 -29.14 12.17
C ALA A 107 33.34 -29.79 11.96
N LYS A 108 32.88 -30.63 12.91
CA LYS A 108 31.52 -31.21 12.93
C LYS A 108 30.48 -30.29 13.56
N GLY A 109 30.87 -29.10 14.02
CA GLY A 109 29.97 -28.12 14.64
C GLY A 109 29.83 -28.26 16.16
N ASP A 110 30.56 -29.16 16.82
CA ASP A 110 30.63 -29.20 18.28
C ASP A 110 31.57 -28.10 18.77
N LEU A 111 30.97 -26.95 19.08
CA LEU A 111 31.63 -25.83 19.74
C LEU A 111 31.33 -25.77 21.24
N ALA A 112 30.50 -26.68 21.77
CA ALA A 112 30.13 -26.68 23.18
C ALA A 112 31.28 -27.24 24.04
N THR A 113 32.00 -28.22 23.52
CA THR A 113 33.09 -28.83 24.27
C THR A 113 34.35 -27.96 24.27
N SER A 114 34.85 -27.59 25.45
CA SER A 114 36.09 -26.82 25.57
C SER A 114 37.32 -27.66 25.26
N VAL A 115 38.32 -27.02 24.64
CA VAL A 115 39.65 -27.60 24.46
C VAL A 115 40.48 -27.23 25.69
N LYS A 116 40.88 -28.23 26.48
CA LYS A 116 41.70 -28.03 27.68
C LYS A 116 43.16 -27.82 27.26
N SER A 117 43.77 -26.73 27.71
CA SER A 117 45.22 -26.50 27.60
C SER A 117 45.84 -26.87 28.95
N VAL A 118 46.62 -27.95 28.98
CA VAL A 118 47.33 -28.43 30.17
C VAL A 118 48.81 -28.50 29.82
N GLY A 119 49.65 -27.77 30.56
CA GLY A 119 51.10 -27.73 30.33
C GLY A 119 51.61 -26.32 30.05
N LYS A 120 52.90 -26.24 29.70
CA LYS A 120 53.61 -25.00 29.30
C LYS A 120 54.40 -25.19 27.99
N ASP A 121 54.08 -26.24 27.24
CA ASP A 121 54.72 -26.58 25.97
C ASP A 121 53.96 -25.98 24.77
N GLU A 122 54.48 -26.21 23.58
CA GLU A 122 53.91 -25.75 22.31
C GLU A 122 52.50 -26.35 22.07
N PHE A 123 52.21 -27.55 22.60
CA PHE A 123 50.89 -28.15 22.50
C PHE A 123 49.87 -27.47 23.41
N ALA A 124 50.29 -27.05 24.60
CA ALA A 124 49.46 -26.24 25.49
C ALA A 124 49.11 -24.89 24.84
N TRP A 125 50.08 -24.24 24.18
CA TRP A 125 49.81 -23.03 23.37
C TRP A 125 48.81 -23.35 22.25
N LEU A 126 49.07 -24.38 21.44
CA LEU A 126 48.21 -24.71 20.31
C LEU A 126 46.76 -25.03 20.74
N ASN A 127 46.58 -25.72 21.87
CA ASN A 127 45.25 -25.94 22.46
C ASN A 127 44.59 -24.64 22.95
N TYR A 128 45.37 -23.69 23.48
CA TYR A 128 44.87 -22.37 23.85
C TYR A 128 44.32 -21.61 22.63
N GLU A 129 45.09 -21.54 21.54
CA GLU A 129 44.66 -20.87 20.31
C GLU A 129 43.48 -21.58 19.65
N LEU A 130 43.47 -22.91 19.65
CA LEU A 130 42.34 -23.69 19.14
C LEU A 130 41.06 -23.40 19.94
N ASN A 131 41.17 -23.25 21.27
CA ASN A 131 40.02 -22.86 22.10
C ASN A 131 39.58 -21.41 21.83
N SER A 132 40.52 -20.49 21.58
CA SER A 132 40.22 -19.11 21.18
C SER A 132 39.46 -19.07 19.84
N MET A 133 39.91 -19.84 18.84
CA MET A 133 39.21 -20.00 17.57
C MET A 133 37.81 -20.58 17.75
N ARG A 134 37.67 -21.65 18.57
CA ARG A 134 36.36 -22.23 18.92
C ARG A 134 35.42 -21.19 19.53
N LYS A 135 35.89 -20.40 20.50
CA LYS A 135 35.09 -19.33 21.13
C LYS A 135 34.64 -18.28 20.11
N LYS A 136 35.53 -17.89 19.19
CA LYS A 136 35.19 -16.90 18.17
C LYS A 136 34.14 -17.43 17.19
N LEU A 137 34.27 -18.68 16.74
CA LEU A 137 33.25 -19.35 15.93
C LEU A 137 31.91 -19.46 16.67
N GLN A 138 31.93 -19.78 17.96
CA GLN A 138 30.72 -19.85 18.79
C GLN A 138 30.01 -18.49 18.87
N SER A 139 30.78 -17.42 19.07
CA SER A 139 30.25 -16.05 19.08
C SER A 139 29.65 -15.65 17.73
N THR A 140 30.35 -15.93 16.62
CA THR A 140 29.87 -15.59 15.28
C THR A 140 28.59 -16.37 14.93
N ILE A 141 28.50 -17.65 15.28
CA ILE A 141 27.27 -18.43 15.06
C ILE A 141 26.12 -17.92 15.93
N ALA A 142 26.39 -17.52 17.18
CA ALA A 142 25.37 -16.91 18.04
C ALA A 142 24.85 -15.59 17.47
N GLU A 143 25.74 -14.74 16.95
CA GLU A 143 25.39 -13.49 16.28
C GLU A 143 24.54 -13.73 15.02
N VAL A 144 24.96 -14.64 14.14
CA VAL A 144 24.20 -15.03 12.95
C VAL A 144 22.81 -15.56 13.31
N ARG A 145 22.70 -16.36 14.38
CA ARG A 145 21.41 -16.86 14.87
C ARG A 145 20.53 -15.72 15.38
N SER A 146 21.08 -14.78 16.16
CA SER A 146 20.34 -13.61 16.64
C SER A 146 19.81 -12.77 15.47
N SER A 147 20.65 -12.50 14.46
CA SER A 147 20.22 -11.76 13.28
C SER A 147 19.14 -12.51 12.48
N ALA A 148 19.20 -13.83 12.40
CA ALA A 148 18.15 -14.63 11.76
C ALA A 148 16.82 -14.57 12.53
N GLU A 149 16.86 -14.58 13.86
CA GLU A 149 15.69 -14.40 14.73
C GLU A 149 15.09 -13.00 14.54
N GLU A 150 15.91 -11.94 14.47
CA GLU A 150 15.47 -10.57 14.18
C GLU A 150 14.83 -10.44 12.78
N VAL A 151 15.44 -11.02 11.76
CA VAL A 151 14.89 -11.05 10.39
C VAL A 151 13.55 -11.78 10.36
N GLN A 152 13.40 -12.87 11.10
CA GLN A 152 12.14 -13.61 11.20
C GLN A 152 11.03 -12.76 11.83
N VAL A 153 11.35 -12.01 12.89
CA VAL A 153 10.40 -11.07 13.52
C VAL A 153 9.99 -9.97 12.54
N ALA A 154 10.96 -9.31 11.90
CA ALA A 154 10.71 -8.25 10.93
C ALA A 154 9.86 -8.74 9.74
N ALA A 155 10.13 -9.95 9.23
CA ALA A 155 9.34 -10.55 8.16
C ALA A 155 7.89 -10.82 8.59
N SER A 156 7.67 -11.24 9.84
CA SER A 156 6.33 -11.45 10.41
C SER A 156 5.56 -10.13 10.54
N GLU A 157 6.23 -9.07 10.99
CA GLU A 157 5.64 -7.72 11.06
C GLU A 157 5.27 -7.19 9.68
N ILE A 158 6.15 -7.37 8.68
CA ILE A 158 5.87 -7.00 7.29
C ILE A 158 4.66 -7.77 6.76
N ALA A 159 4.57 -9.08 7.00
CA ALA A 159 3.43 -9.88 6.55
C ALA A 159 2.10 -9.42 7.18
N SER A 160 2.11 -9.10 8.47
CA SER A 160 0.95 -8.53 9.16
C SER A 160 0.57 -7.16 8.60
N GLY A 161 1.54 -6.26 8.42
CA GLY A 161 1.34 -4.95 7.82
C GLY A 161 0.82 -5.01 6.39
N ASN A 162 1.29 -5.97 5.59
CA ASN A 162 0.80 -6.18 4.23
C ASN A 162 -0.65 -6.70 4.20
N THR A 163 -1.04 -7.50 5.19
CA THR A 163 -2.44 -7.94 5.34
C THR A 163 -3.35 -6.77 5.69
N ASP A 164 -2.96 -5.91 6.63
CA ASP A 164 -3.70 -4.67 6.95
C ASP A 164 -3.81 -3.73 5.73
N LEU A 165 -2.70 -3.55 5.01
CA LEU A 165 -2.68 -2.75 3.79
C LEU A 165 -3.63 -3.31 2.72
N SER A 166 -3.69 -4.63 2.56
CA SER A 166 -4.62 -5.28 1.62
C SER A 166 -6.07 -5.00 2.01
N VAL A 167 -6.43 -5.17 3.27
CA VAL A 167 -7.80 -4.89 3.78
C VAL A 167 -8.18 -3.42 3.59
N ARG A 168 -7.24 -2.50 3.86
CA ARG A 168 -7.46 -1.06 3.63
C ARG A 168 -7.62 -0.74 2.15
N THR A 169 -6.86 -1.40 1.28
CA THR A 169 -6.97 -1.24 -0.18
C THR A 169 -8.31 -1.75 -0.70
N GLU A 170 -8.79 -2.89 -0.21
CA GLU A 170 -10.13 -3.42 -0.53
C GLU A 170 -11.24 -2.48 -0.06
N THR A 171 -11.12 -1.96 1.17
CA THR A 171 -12.07 -0.97 1.71
C THR A 171 -12.07 0.31 0.88
N GLN A 172 -10.90 0.79 0.47
CA GLN A 172 -10.77 1.97 -0.38
C GLN A 172 -11.39 1.75 -1.76
N ALA A 173 -11.19 0.57 -2.36
CA ALA A 173 -11.83 0.20 -3.62
C ALA A 173 -13.37 0.19 -3.47
N SER A 174 -13.90 -0.36 -2.38
CA SER A 174 -15.33 -0.33 -2.07
C SER A 174 -15.87 1.10 -1.93
N ASN A 175 -15.14 1.98 -1.23
CA ASN A 175 -15.53 3.38 -1.08
C ASN A 175 -15.52 4.13 -2.42
N LEU A 176 -14.55 3.83 -3.30
CA LEU A 176 -14.51 4.37 -4.66
C LEU A 176 -15.68 3.87 -5.51
N GLN A 177 -16.07 2.59 -5.37
CA GLN A 177 -17.25 2.04 -6.04
C GLN A 177 -18.53 2.77 -5.60
N GLN A 178 -18.69 3.00 -4.29
CA GLN A 178 -19.83 3.76 -3.75
C GLN A 178 -19.82 5.22 -4.22
N THR A 179 -18.64 5.84 -4.29
CA THR A 179 -18.49 7.20 -4.81
C THR A 179 -18.86 7.27 -6.30
N ALA A 180 -18.41 6.31 -7.10
CA ALA A 180 -18.77 6.23 -8.52
C ALA A 180 -20.28 6.06 -8.72
N SER A 181 -20.92 5.16 -7.96
CA SER A 181 -22.38 4.99 -7.99
C SER A 181 -23.13 6.26 -7.57
N SER A 182 -22.63 6.96 -6.55
CA SER A 182 -23.20 8.24 -6.12
C SER A 182 -23.05 9.32 -7.21
N MET A 183 -21.94 9.32 -7.94
CA MET A 183 -21.71 10.23 -9.08
C MET A 183 -22.63 9.91 -10.26
N GLU A 184 -22.93 8.64 -10.53
CA GLU A 184 -23.92 8.25 -11.54
C GLU A 184 -25.32 8.76 -11.17
N GLN A 185 -25.74 8.58 -9.91
CA GLN A 185 -27.03 9.09 -9.43
C GLN A 185 -27.09 10.62 -9.49
N LEU A 186 -26.02 11.33 -9.09
CA LEU A 186 -25.94 12.78 -9.22
C LEU A 186 -26.04 13.23 -10.68
N THR A 187 -25.36 12.55 -11.58
CA THR A 187 -25.40 12.85 -13.02
C THR A 187 -26.81 12.67 -13.57
N ALA A 188 -27.52 11.62 -13.17
CA ALA A 188 -28.92 11.39 -13.54
C ALA A 188 -29.83 12.52 -13.05
N THR A 189 -29.69 12.93 -11.79
CA THR A 189 -30.47 14.05 -11.21
C THR A 189 -30.16 15.38 -11.90
N VAL A 190 -28.89 15.65 -12.22
CA VAL A 190 -28.50 16.87 -12.95
C VAL A 190 -29.11 16.88 -14.35
N LYS A 191 -29.12 15.74 -15.05
CA LYS A 191 -29.77 15.61 -16.36
C LYS A 191 -31.28 15.85 -16.25
N GLN A 192 -31.95 15.24 -15.27
CA GLN A 192 -33.37 15.45 -15.02
C GLN A 192 -33.68 16.93 -14.74
N ASN A 193 -32.87 17.60 -13.92
CA ASN A 193 -33.03 19.03 -13.64
C ASN A 193 -32.87 19.89 -14.89
N ALA A 194 -31.93 19.56 -15.77
CA ALA A 194 -31.75 20.25 -17.04
C ALA A 194 -32.96 20.08 -17.97
N ASP A 195 -33.52 18.86 -18.04
CA ASP A 195 -34.72 18.57 -18.83
C ASP A 195 -35.95 19.31 -18.26
N SER A 196 -36.14 19.30 -16.94
CA SER A 196 -37.23 20.05 -16.28
C SER A 196 -37.10 21.57 -16.48
N ALA A 197 -35.87 22.12 -16.43
CA ALA A 197 -35.64 23.54 -16.72
C ALA A 197 -36.00 23.88 -18.18
N ARG A 198 -35.72 22.97 -19.12
CA ARG A 198 -36.07 23.13 -20.53
C ARG A 198 -37.57 23.10 -20.76
N GLU A 199 -38.29 22.19 -20.10
CA GLU A 199 -39.75 22.10 -20.13
C GLU A 199 -40.39 23.35 -19.52
N ALA A 200 -39.92 23.80 -18.34
CA ALA A 200 -40.38 25.03 -17.71
C ALA A 200 -40.20 26.25 -18.63
N ASN A 201 -39.05 26.35 -19.30
CA ASN A 201 -38.82 27.43 -20.27
C ASN A 201 -39.81 27.38 -21.46
N GLN A 202 -40.16 26.21 -21.96
CA GLN A 202 -41.17 26.07 -23.01
C GLN A 202 -42.56 26.50 -22.53
N LEU A 203 -42.95 26.13 -21.31
CA LEU A 203 -44.20 26.57 -20.70
C LEU A 203 -44.25 28.08 -20.54
N VAL A 204 -43.15 28.71 -20.09
CA VAL A 204 -43.05 30.17 -19.97
C VAL A 204 -43.18 30.87 -21.33
N VAL A 205 -42.52 30.37 -22.37
CA VAL A 205 -42.64 30.92 -23.74
C VAL A 205 -44.08 30.81 -24.24
N SER A 206 -44.74 29.67 -24.02
CA SER A 206 -46.14 29.47 -24.39
C SER A 206 -47.07 30.44 -23.64
N ALA A 207 -46.90 30.57 -22.32
CA ALA A 207 -47.68 31.49 -21.50
C ALA A 207 -47.48 32.96 -21.92
N SER A 208 -46.23 33.36 -22.23
CA SER A 208 -45.91 34.69 -22.76
C SER A 208 -46.60 34.95 -24.11
N SER A 209 -46.63 33.97 -25.01
CA SER A 209 -47.37 34.06 -26.27
C SER A 209 -48.88 34.21 -26.08
N VAL A 210 -49.47 33.49 -25.11
CA VAL A 210 -50.88 33.65 -24.76
C VAL A 210 -51.16 35.04 -24.19
N ALA A 211 -50.33 35.51 -23.26
CA ALA A 211 -50.46 36.85 -22.67
C ALA A 211 -50.33 37.96 -23.74
N SER A 212 -49.41 37.82 -24.70
CA SER A 212 -49.24 38.77 -25.80
C SER A 212 -50.49 38.85 -26.69
N ARG A 213 -51.08 37.69 -27.05
CA ARG A 213 -52.35 37.64 -27.80
C ARG A 213 -53.52 38.22 -26.99
N GLY A 214 -53.57 37.95 -25.69
CA GLY A 214 -54.55 38.54 -24.79
C GLY A 214 -54.45 40.07 -24.74
N GLY A 215 -53.22 40.61 -24.70
CA GLY A 215 -52.97 42.05 -24.78
C GLY A 215 -53.44 42.67 -26.11
N GLN A 216 -53.22 41.98 -27.24
CA GLN A 216 -53.76 42.42 -28.53
C GLN A 216 -55.29 42.45 -28.54
N LEU A 217 -55.93 41.43 -27.98
CA LEU A 217 -57.39 41.36 -27.88
C LEU A 217 -57.95 42.48 -26.99
N MET A 218 -57.28 42.78 -25.86
CA MET A 218 -57.68 43.89 -24.99
C MET A 218 -57.54 45.24 -25.69
N ASN A 219 -56.51 45.44 -26.52
CA ASN A 219 -56.39 46.66 -27.33
C ASN A 219 -57.56 46.80 -28.33
N GLU A 220 -58.02 45.71 -28.93
CA GLU A 220 -59.18 45.70 -29.82
C GLU A 220 -60.49 46.03 -29.07
N VAL A 221 -60.67 45.49 -27.86
CA VAL A 221 -61.80 45.81 -26.98
C VAL A 221 -61.80 47.30 -26.62
N VAL A 222 -60.66 47.87 -26.21
CA VAL A 222 -60.52 49.31 -25.91
C VAL A 222 -60.85 50.16 -27.13
N SER A 223 -60.36 49.79 -28.32
CA SER A 223 -60.69 50.49 -29.56
C SER A 223 -62.19 50.44 -29.87
N THR A 224 -62.85 49.31 -29.60
CA THR A 224 -64.29 49.15 -29.80
C THR A 224 -65.09 50.00 -28.81
N MET A 225 -64.66 50.03 -27.54
CA MET A 225 -65.26 50.87 -26.50
C MET A 225 -65.15 52.36 -26.83
N ASP A 226 -64.01 52.81 -27.39
CA ASP A 226 -63.87 54.19 -27.86
C ASP A 226 -64.81 54.52 -29.04
N GLY A 227 -65.02 53.56 -29.94
CA GLY A 227 -66.01 53.65 -31.01
C GLY A 227 -67.45 53.76 -30.50
N ILE A 228 -67.80 52.97 -29.47
CA ILE A 228 -69.11 53.03 -28.78
C ILE A 228 -69.29 54.39 -28.12
N ARG A 229 -68.28 54.87 -27.38
CA ARG A 229 -68.28 56.19 -26.73
C ARG A 229 -68.55 57.30 -27.74
N THR A 230 -67.82 57.32 -28.85
CA THR A 230 -67.98 58.30 -29.93
C THR A 230 -69.39 58.25 -30.52
N SER A 231 -69.93 57.05 -30.73
CA SER A 231 -71.28 56.86 -31.27
C SER A 231 -72.37 57.35 -30.30
N ALA A 232 -72.21 57.06 -29.01
CA ALA A 232 -73.10 57.50 -27.96
C ALA A 232 -73.11 59.04 -27.82
N THR A 233 -71.96 59.70 -27.90
CA THR A 233 -71.89 61.18 -27.92
C THR A 233 -72.66 61.78 -29.10
N LYS A 234 -72.51 61.22 -30.31
CA LYS A 234 -73.29 61.66 -31.48
C LYS A 234 -74.79 61.50 -31.28
N ILE A 235 -75.22 60.40 -30.65
CA ILE A 235 -76.64 60.18 -30.32
C ILE A 235 -77.10 61.27 -29.33
N ALA A 236 -76.32 61.57 -28.28
CA ALA A 236 -76.67 62.61 -27.31
C ALA A 236 -76.86 63.99 -27.96
N ASP A 237 -76.05 64.33 -28.96
CA ASP A 237 -76.18 65.56 -29.74
C ASP A 237 -77.48 65.57 -30.54
N ILE A 238 -77.80 64.48 -31.25
CA ILE A 238 -79.06 64.33 -32.01
C ILE A 238 -80.27 64.45 -31.08
N ILE A 239 -80.26 63.78 -29.93
CA ILE A 239 -81.34 63.84 -28.94
C ILE A 239 -81.52 65.27 -28.40
N SER A 240 -80.42 66.02 -28.24
CA SER A 240 -80.49 67.44 -27.84
C SER A 240 -81.15 68.30 -28.91
N VAL A 241 -80.93 68.02 -30.20
CA VAL A 241 -81.67 68.67 -31.30
C VAL A 241 -83.16 68.30 -31.27
N ILE A 242 -83.50 67.03 -31.00
CA ILE A 242 -84.90 66.57 -30.91
C ILE A 242 -85.64 67.24 -29.75
N ASP A 243 -85.02 67.36 -28.56
CA ASP A 243 -85.60 68.11 -27.43
C ASP A 243 -85.83 69.59 -27.80
N GLY A 244 -84.89 70.19 -28.55
CA GLY A 244 -85.04 71.52 -29.13
C GLY A 244 -86.23 71.66 -30.09
N ILE A 245 -86.41 70.69 -31.00
CA ILE A 245 -87.57 70.64 -31.93
C ILE A 245 -88.88 70.47 -31.15
N ALA A 246 -88.90 69.60 -30.14
CA ALA A 246 -90.08 69.39 -29.29
C ALA A 246 -90.46 70.68 -28.54
N PHE A 247 -89.48 71.41 -28.00
CA PHE A 247 -89.70 72.70 -27.36
C PHE A 247 -90.26 73.74 -28.34
N GLN A 248 -89.67 73.87 -29.53
CA GLN A 248 -90.16 74.77 -30.58
C GLN A 248 -91.60 74.42 -30.99
N THR A 249 -91.90 73.13 -31.17
CA THR A 249 -93.25 72.63 -31.50
C THR A 249 -94.26 72.96 -30.40
N ASN A 250 -93.86 72.81 -29.13
CA ASN A 250 -94.70 73.17 -27.98
C ASN A 250 -95.01 74.68 -27.94
N ILE A 251 -94.06 75.55 -28.26
CA ILE A 251 -94.27 77.00 -28.35
C ILE A 251 -95.17 77.35 -29.55
N LEU A 252 -94.93 76.75 -30.71
CA LEU A 252 -95.79 76.90 -31.91
C LEU A 252 -97.23 76.49 -31.62
N ALA A 253 -97.43 75.36 -30.94
CA ALA A 253 -98.75 74.86 -30.55
C ALA A 253 -99.45 75.75 -29.52
N LEU A 254 -98.71 76.29 -28.54
CA LEU A 254 -99.24 77.28 -27.60
C LEU A 254 -99.68 78.55 -28.33
N ASN A 255 -98.86 79.09 -29.23
CA ASN A 255 -99.20 80.27 -30.03
C ASN A 255 -100.45 80.02 -30.88
N ALA A 256 -100.56 78.85 -31.51
CA ALA A 256 -101.74 78.44 -32.27
C ALA A 256 -103.00 78.31 -31.39
N ALA A 257 -102.87 77.76 -30.18
CA ALA A 257 -103.99 77.66 -29.23
C ALA A 257 -104.48 79.06 -28.77
N VAL A 258 -103.56 80.01 -28.56
CA VAL A 258 -103.89 81.40 -28.22
C VAL A 258 -104.61 82.09 -29.38
N GLU A 259 -104.13 81.95 -30.61
CA GLU A 259 -104.77 82.56 -31.79
C GLU A 259 -106.13 81.92 -32.07
N ALA A 260 -106.27 80.61 -31.86
CA ALA A 260 -107.55 79.91 -31.94
C ALA A 260 -108.55 80.39 -30.88
N ALA A 261 -108.12 80.66 -29.65
CA ALA A 261 -108.97 81.26 -28.61
C ALA A 261 -109.40 82.69 -28.97
N ARG A 262 -108.53 83.44 -29.66
CA ARG A 262 -108.81 84.80 -30.14
C ARG A 262 -109.87 84.85 -31.25
N ALA A 263 -109.97 83.80 -32.06
CA ALA A 263 -110.95 83.66 -33.13
C ALA A 263 -112.37 83.23 -32.67
N GLY A 264 -112.57 82.98 -31.37
CA GLY A 264 -113.87 82.63 -30.79
C GLY A 264 -114.43 81.28 -31.29
N GLU A 265 -115.74 81.20 -31.57
CA GLU A 265 -116.39 79.95 -31.99
C GLU A 265 -115.83 79.37 -33.31
N GLN A 266 -115.31 80.22 -34.20
CA GLN A 266 -114.71 79.79 -35.47
C GLN A 266 -113.35 79.08 -35.29
N GLY A 267 -112.69 79.26 -34.13
CA GLY A 267 -111.38 78.70 -33.81
C GLY A 267 -111.42 77.36 -33.06
N ARG A 268 -112.59 76.83 -32.66
CA ARG A 268 -112.69 75.66 -31.76
C ARG A 268 -112.00 74.41 -32.31
N GLY A 269 -112.11 74.13 -33.62
CA GLY A 269 -111.44 72.99 -34.25
C GLY A 269 -109.90 73.14 -34.23
N PHE A 270 -109.39 74.34 -34.48
CA PHE A 270 -107.96 74.64 -34.42
C PHE A 270 -107.41 74.58 -32.99
N ALA A 271 -108.19 75.00 -31.99
CA ALA A 271 -107.80 74.92 -30.59
C ALA A 271 -107.59 73.47 -30.12
N VAL A 272 -108.43 72.52 -30.57
CA VAL A 272 -108.29 71.09 -30.26
C VAL A 272 -107.02 70.52 -30.88
N VAL A 273 -106.77 70.80 -32.17
CA VAL A 273 -105.55 70.34 -32.85
C VAL A 273 -104.31 70.95 -32.20
N ALA A 274 -104.33 72.23 -31.85
CA ALA A 274 -103.23 72.89 -31.16
C ALA A 274 -102.95 72.26 -29.77
N SER A 275 -103.98 71.88 -29.02
CA SER A 275 -103.82 71.17 -27.75
C SER A 275 -103.21 69.77 -27.93
N GLU A 276 -103.62 69.03 -28.96
CA GLU A 276 -103.09 67.69 -29.25
C GLU A 276 -101.62 67.74 -29.70
N VAL A 277 -101.28 68.69 -30.58
CA VAL A 277 -99.89 68.94 -31.01
C VAL A 277 -99.02 69.34 -29.82
N ARG A 278 -99.55 70.14 -28.90
CA ARG A 278 -98.84 70.50 -27.66
C ARG A 278 -98.58 69.29 -26.76
N SER A 279 -99.59 68.45 -26.56
CA SER A 279 -99.46 67.20 -25.79
C SER A 279 -98.40 66.27 -26.40
N LEU A 280 -98.40 66.11 -27.73
CA LEU A 280 -97.41 65.30 -28.45
C LEU A 280 -95.99 65.88 -28.33
N ALA A 281 -95.85 67.20 -28.37
CA ALA A 281 -94.57 67.89 -28.19
C ALA A 281 -94.02 67.68 -26.77
N GLN A 282 -94.86 67.78 -25.74
CA GLN A 282 -94.46 67.50 -24.35
C GLN A 282 -94.04 66.03 -24.15
N ARG A 283 -94.78 65.09 -24.73
CA ARG A 283 -94.42 63.66 -24.71
C ARG A 283 -93.08 63.39 -25.42
N SER A 284 -92.83 64.06 -26.55
CA SER A 284 -91.56 63.94 -27.28
C SER A 284 -90.38 64.50 -26.48
N ALA A 285 -90.55 65.65 -25.81
CA ALA A 285 -89.52 66.23 -24.94
C ALA A 285 -89.20 65.31 -23.74
N GLN A 286 -90.23 64.69 -23.14
CA GLN A 286 -90.02 63.72 -22.06
C GLN A 286 -89.22 62.50 -22.54
N ALA A 287 -89.62 61.90 -23.67
CA ALA A 287 -88.91 60.76 -24.25
C ALA A 287 -87.46 61.11 -24.61
N ALA A 288 -87.21 62.31 -25.16
CA ALA A 288 -85.86 62.77 -25.46
C ALA A 288 -84.98 62.86 -24.19
N ARG A 289 -85.52 63.35 -23.07
CA ARG A 289 -84.77 63.41 -21.79
C ARG A 289 -84.47 62.03 -21.19
N GLU A 290 -85.42 61.11 -21.30
CA GLU A 290 -85.22 59.72 -20.88
C GLU A 290 -84.10 59.06 -21.69
N ILE A 291 -84.11 59.21 -23.02
CA ILE A 291 -83.03 58.71 -23.89
C ILE A 291 -81.69 59.38 -23.56
N LYS A 292 -81.68 60.70 -23.35
CA LYS A 292 -80.45 61.44 -22.99
C LYS A 292 -79.83 60.89 -21.70
N THR A 293 -80.64 60.58 -20.70
CA THR A 293 -80.17 59.97 -19.44
C THR A 293 -79.55 58.59 -19.67
N LEU A 294 -80.19 57.73 -20.48
CA LEU A 294 -79.68 56.40 -20.81
C LEU A 294 -78.35 56.45 -21.58
N ILE A 295 -78.23 57.39 -22.52
CA ILE A 295 -77.00 57.58 -23.29
C ILE A 295 -75.87 58.11 -22.40
N SER A 296 -76.14 59.09 -21.54
CA SER A 296 -75.14 59.58 -20.58
C SER A 296 -74.64 58.47 -19.65
N SER A 297 -75.54 57.65 -19.13
CA SER A 297 -75.17 56.49 -18.30
C SER A 297 -74.31 55.47 -19.08
N SER A 298 -74.62 55.23 -20.36
CA SER A 298 -73.83 54.35 -21.22
C SER A 298 -72.42 54.89 -21.48
N VAL A 299 -72.26 56.21 -21.69
CA VAL A 299 -70.95 56.86 -21.85
C VAL A 299 -70.12 56.75 -20.58
N GLU A 300 -70.75 56.93 -19.42
CA GLU A 300 -70.09 56.84 -18.11
C GLU A 300 -69.61 55.41 -17.81
N GLN A 301 -70.42 54.40 -18.12
CA GLN A 301 -70.04 52.98 -17.97
C GLN A 301 -68.89 52.58 -18.89
N VAL A 302 -68.86 53.09 -20.13
CA VAL A 302 -67.76 52.83 -21.08
C VAL A 302 -66.47 53.57 -20.66
N GLY A 303 -66.58 54.75 -20.04
CA GLY A 303 -65.42 55.50 -19.54
C GLY A 303 -64.83 54.97 -18.23
N ALA A 304 -65.60 54.19 -17.46
CA ALA A 304 -65.15 53.52 -16.24
C ALA A 304 -64.53 52.13 -16.49
N GLY A 305 -64.68 51.60 -17.71
CA GLY A 305 -64.21 50.26 -18.13
C GLY A 305 -62.92 50.27 -18.92
#